data_AF-A0A0J1CKS0-F1
#
_entry.id   AF-A0A0J1CKS0-F1
#
_cell.length_a   1.000
_cell.length_b   1.000
_cell.length_c   1.000
_cell.angle_alpha   90.00
_cell.angle_beta   90.00
_cell.angle_gamma   90.00
#
_symmetry.space_group_name_H-M   'P 1'
#
loop_
_entity.id
_entity.type
_entity.pdbx_description
1 polymer ?
#
loop_
_entity_poly.entity_id
_entity_poly.type
_entity_poly.pdbx_seq_one_letter_code
_entity_poly.pdbx_strand_id
1 'polypeptide(L)' 'MAKSRPLQGIPTNLSLAQFEQCVWPHLSKGRRAPAPKLTLHVIFNYILRVLYLGCQWKELR' A
#
# COMPACT_ATOMS: atom_id res chain seq x y z
N MET A 1 -11.72 19.67 -3.30
CA MET A 1 -11.78 18.68 -2.20
C MET A 1 -12.30 17.37 -2.77
N ALA A 2 -11.48 16.32 -2.81
CA ALA A 2 -11.91 15.02 -3.32
C ALA A 2 -12.76 14.31 -2.25
N LYS A 3 -14.02 14.04 -2.57
CA LYS A 3 -14.96 13.32 -1.68
C LYS A 3 -14.39 11.91 -1.40
N SER A 4 -13.95 11.63 -0.18
CA SER A 4 -13.54 10.30 0.24
C SER A 4 -14.77 9.40 0.36
N ARG A 5 -14.91 8.41 -0.54
CA ARG A 5 -15.88 7.33 -0.34
C ARG A 5 -15.44 6.50 0.87
N PRO A 6 -16.37 6.04 1.73
CA PRO A 6 -16.02 5.15 2.81
C PRO A 6 -15.35 3.90 2.23
N LEU A 7 -14.09 3.67 2.59
CA LEU A 7 -13.35 2.49 2.18
C LEU A 7 -13.94 1.29 2.92
N GLN A 8 -14.75 0.48 2.23
CA GLN A 8 -15.43 -0.70 2.79
C GLN A 8 -14.46 -1.85 3.14
N GLY A 9 -13.15 -1.62 3.07
CA GLY A 9 -12.09 -2.56 3.40
C GLY A 9 -10.71 -2.03 3.01
N ILE A 10 -9.66 -2.77 3.38
CA ILE A 10 -8.30 -2.48 2.92
C ILE A 10 -8.24 -2.68 1.41
N PRO A 11 -7.75 -1.69 0.64
CA PRO A 11 -7.56 -1.87 -0.80
C PRO A 11 -6.51 -2.95 -1.07
N THR A 12 -6.78 -3.86 -2.00
CA THR A 12 -5.84 -4.93 -2.40
C THR A 12 -4.77 -4.45 -3.37
N ASN A 13 -4.99 -3.32 -4.03
CA ASN A 13 -4.11 -2.75 -5.04
C ASN A 13 -4.28 -1.23 -5.09
N LEU A 14 -3.18 -0.50 -5.29
CA LEU A 14 -3.15 0.93 -5.57
C LEU A 14 -2.62 1.18 -6.98
N SER A 15 -3.17 2.19 -7.65
CA SER A 15 -2.57 2.70 -8.88
C SER A 15 -1.26 3.43 -8.59
N LEU A 16 -0.40 3.58 -9.60
CA LEU A 16 0.88 4.27 -9.45
C LEU A 16 0.69 5.71 -8.95
N ALA A 17 -0.28 6.44 -9.51
CA ALA A 17 -0.59 7.81 -9.11
C ALA A 17 -1.04 7.91 -7.64
N GLN A 18 -1.85 6.96 -7.17
CA GLN A 18 -2.27 6.92 -5.76
C GLN A 18 -1.11 6.58 -4.83
N PHE A 19 -0.23 5.67 -5.25
CA PHE A 19 0.97 5.34 -4.50
C PHE A 19 1.91 6.55 -4.37
N GLU A 20 2.12 7.30 -5.44
CA GLU A 20 2.95 8.51 -5.43
C GLU A 20 2.35 9.63 -4.58
N GLN A 21 1.02 9.79 -4.56
CA GLN A 21 0.37 10.83 -3.77
C GLN A 21 0.27 10.47 -2.29
N CYS A 22 0.00 9.21 -1.95
CA CYS A 22 -0.32 8.81 -0.58
C CYS A 22 0.82 8.10 0.15
N VAL A 23 1.62 7.30 -0.55
CA VAL A 23 2.61 6.41 0.08
C VAL A 23 4.02 7.00 -0.05
N TRP A 24 4.39 7.42 -1.25
CA TRP A 24 5.70 7.97 -1.56
C TRP A 24 6.18 9.10 -0.64
N PRO A 25 5.39 10.15 -0.32
CA PRO A 25 5.86 11.23 0.55
C PRO A 25 6.20 10.77 1.98
N HIS A 26 5.66 9.62 2.41
CA HIS A 26 5.89 9.05 3.72
C HIS A 26 6.98 7.98 3.72
N LEU A 27 7.49 7.58 2.55
CA LEU A 27 8.58 6.62 2.43
C LEU A 27 9.93 7.31 2.53
N SER A 28 10.74 6.85 3.47
CA SER A 28 12.15 7.24 3.53
C SER A 28 12.92 6.60 2.38
N LYS A 29 13.68 7.39 1.62
CA LYS A 29 14.60 6.86 0.63
C LYS A 29 15.74 6.11 1.33
N GLY A 30 15.88 4.83 1.06
CA GLY A 30 16.98 4.02 1.57
C GLY A 30 18.32 4.61 1.10
N ARG A 31 19.12 5.14 2.03
CA ARG A 31 20.40 5.80 1.71
C ARG A 31 21.58 4.83 1.60
N ARG A 32 21.47 3.64 2.20
CA ARG A 32 22.60 2.71 2.40
C ARG A 32 22.42 1.34 1.74
N ALA A 33 21.30 1.10 1.06
CA ALA A 33 21.02 -0.20 0.46
C ALA A 33 21.00 -0.09 -1.08
N PRO A 34 21.40 -1.16 -1.79
CA PRO A 34 21.22 -1.23 -3.23
C PRO A 34 19.74 -1.11 -3.61
N ALA A 35 19.47 -0.57 -4.80
CA ALA A 35 18.12 -0.41 -5.28
C ALA A 35 17.39 -1.76 -5.34
N PRO A 36 16.13 -1.84 -4.88
CA PRO A 36 15.37 -3.08 -4.95
C PRO A 36 15.13 -3.47 -6.42
N LYS A 37 15.14 -4.78 -6.70
CA LYS A 37 14.82 -5.35 -8.02
C LYS A 37 13.37 -5.10 -8.44
N LEU A 38 12.50 -4.89 -7.46
CA LEU A 38 11.08 -4.58 -7.65
C LEU A 38 10.83 -3.11 -7.30
N THR A 39 9.89 -2.50 -8.01
CA THR A 39 9.46 -1.14 -7.68
C THR A 39 8.76 -1.14 -6.31
N LEU A 40 8.93 -0.04 -5.56
CA LEU A 40 8.29 0.11 -4.26
C LEU A 40 6.75 0.05 -4.35
N HIS A 41 6.19 0.48 -5.48
CA HIS A 41 4.77 0.32 -5.81
C HIS A 41 4.33 -1.14 -5.82
N VAL A 42 5.08 -2.01 -6.51
CA VAL A 42 4.78 -3.45 -6.58
C VAL A 42 4.91 -4.10 -5.21
N ILE A 43 5.99 -3.78 -4.47
CA ILE A 43 6.20 -4.28 -3.10
C ILE A 43 5.04 -3.88 -2.19
N PHE A 44 4.61 -2.62 -2.25
CA PHE A 44 3.51 -2.13 -1.43
C PHE A 44 2.19 -2.83 -1.75
N ASN A 45 1.91 -3.06 -3.04
CA ASN A 45 0.74 -3.84 -3.46
C ASN A 45 0.77 -5.29 -2.98
N TYR A 46 1.95 -5.92 -2.90
CA TYR A 46 2.08 -7.23 -2.28
C TYR A 46 1.77 -7.20 -0.78
N ILE A 47 2.27 -6.19 -0.06
CA ILE A 47 1.95 -5.99 1.36
C ILE A 47 0.44 -5.82 1.56
N LEU A 48 -0.21 -4.98 0.75
CA LEU A 48 -1.68 -4.80 0.78
C LEU A 48 -2.42 -6.13 0.56
N ARG A 49 -1.94 -6.95 -0.37
CA ARG A 49 -2.51 -8.27 -0.63
C ARG A 49 -2.34 -9.22 0.55
N VAL A 50 -1.19 -9.20 1.21
CA VAL A 50 -0.96 -9.97 2.45
C VAL A 50 -1.85 -9.47 3.58
N LEU A 51 -2.00 -8.16 3.77
CA LEU A 51 -2.89 -7.58 4.79
C LEU A 51 -4.36 -7.91 4.52
N TYR A 52 -4.76 -7.95 3.25
CA TYR A 52 -6.11 -8.31 2.85
C TYR A 52 -6.40 -9.81 3.05
N LEU A 53 -5.44 -10.68 2.73
CA LEU A 53 -5.61 -12.14 2.81
C LEU A 53 -5.34 -12.70 4.22
N GLY A 54 -4.33 -12.17 4.89
CA GLY A 54 -3.81 -12.69 6.16
C GLY A 54 -4.57 -12.18 7.38
N CYS A 55 -5.24 -11.04 7.27
CA CYS A 55 -6.16 -10.62 8.31
C CYS A 55 -7.56 -11.15 7.99
N GLN A 56 -7.96 -12.23 8.68
CA GLN A 56 -9.38 -12.54 8.87
C GLN A 56 -10.01 -11.45 9.76
N TRP A 57 -10.17 -10.23 9.25
CA TRP A 57 -10.82 -9.13 9.97
C TRP A 57 -12.24 -9.48 10.47
N LYS A 58 -12.80 -10.59 9.95
CA LYS A 58 -14.05 -11.20 10.41
C LYS A 58 -13.96 -11.83 11.82
N GLU A 59 -12.77 -12.23 12.28
CA GLU A 59 -12.51 -12.86 13.58
C GLU A 59 -12.32 -11.83 14.71
N LEU A 60 -12.10 -10.54 14.38
CA LEU A 60 -11.99 -9.45 15.36
C LEU A 60 -13.36 -8.82 15.72
N ARG A 61 -14.46 -9.49 15.38
CA ARG A 61 -15.83 -9.03 15.63
C ARG A 61 -16.38 -9.58 16.93
#